data_AF-A0A402AJL9-F1
#
_entry.id   AF-A0A402AJL9-F1
#
_cell.length_a   1.000
_cell.length_b   1.000
_cell.length_c   1.000
_cell.angle_alpha   90.00
_cell.angle_beta   90.00
_cell.angle_gamma   90.00
#
_symmetry.space_group_name_H-M   'P 1'
#
loop_
_entity.id
_entity.type
_entity.pdbx_description
1 polymer ?
#
loop_
_entity_poly.entity_id
_entity_poly.type
_entity_poly.pdbx_seq_one_letter_code
_entity_poly.pdbx_strand_id
1 'polypeptide(L)'
;MDVFTDPQTHQLLYFTGGTILIISILLALSFFWQRVRKLRLLAEKRPDEARSYNAWLILLDYLVYTLLAFLCSFLLGSVPLIAALYIGSLIGQIPLPLFPLLVGGAIVGLAMGCYVTARFLYGKVTFEDSLLSSIVSEIP
;
A
#
# COMPACT_ATOMS: atom_id res chain seq x y z
N MET A 1 -15.92 24.82 16.48
CA MET A 1 -16.33 23.42 16.72
C MET A 1 -15.12 22.55 16.53
N ASP A 2 -14.91 21.56 17.40
CA ASP A 2 -13.77 20.63 17.29
C ASP A 2 -13.83 19.91 15.95
N VAL A 3 -12.69 19.78 15.27
CA VAL A 3 -12.56 19.03 14.00
C VAL A 3 -12.98 17.56 14.18
N PHE A 4 -12.93 17.05 15.41
CA PHE A 4 -13.39 15.72 15.82
C PHE A 4 -14.88 15.65 16.23
N THR A 5 -15.61 16.75 16.15
CA THR A 5 -17.06 16.79 16.43
C THR A 5 -17.89 17.15 15.21
N ASP A 6 -17.26 17.54 14.10
CA ASP A 6 -17.94 17.83 12.84
C ASP A 6 -18.35 16.51 12.14
N PRO A 7 -19.67 16.28 11.90
CA PRO A 7 -20.15 15.09 11.23
C PRO A 7 -19.49 14.84 9.86
N GLN A 8 -19.14 15.90 9.13
CA GLN A 8 -18.55 15.78 7.80
C GLN A 8 -17.11 15.29 7.85
N THR A 9 -16.33 15.74 8.83
CA THR A 9 -14.95 15.28 9.03
C THR A 9 -14.91 13.82 9.50
N HIS A 10 -15.85 13.41 10.36
CA HIS A 10 -16.00 12.01 10.75
C HIS A 10 -16.31 11.10 9.56
N GLN A 11 -17.26 11.49 8.70
CA GLN A 11 -17.56 10.72 7.49
C GLN A 11 -16.33 10.60 6.57
N LEU A 12 -15.59 11.69 6.36
CA LEU A 12 -14.37 11.68 5.55
C LEU A 12 -13.32 10.70 6.09
N LEU A 13 -13.11 10.68 7.41
CA LEU A 13 -12.18 9.74 8.06
C LEU A 13 -12.62 8.28 7.88
N TYR A 14 -13.91 7.97 8.06
CA TYR A 14 -14.43 6.63 7.83
C TYR A 14 -14.28 6.19 6.37
N PHE A 15 -14.63 7.05 5.41
CA PHE A 15 -14.48 6.73 3.99
C PHE A 15 -13.01 6.56 3.61
N THR A 16 -12.13 7.43 4.11
CA THR A 16 -10.70 7.36 3.81
C THR A 16 -10.06 6.11 4.41
N GLY A 17 -10.36 5.81 5.68
CA GLY A 17 -9.90 4.59 6.35
C GLY A 17 -10.39 3.31 5.67
N GLY A 18 -11.68 3.26 5.29
CA GLY A 18 -12.24 2.16 4.52
C GLY A 18 -11.57 2.00 3.15
N THR A 19 -11.32 3.11 2.46
CA THR A 19 -10.64 3.11 1.15
C THR A 19 -9.21 2.60 1.26
N ILE A 20 -8.46 3.02 2.29
CA ILE A 20 -7.09 2.54 2.58
C ILE A 20 -7.10 1.01 2.75
N LEU A 21 -8.03 0.47 3.54
CA LEU A 21 -8.14 -0.97 3.76
C LEU A 21 -8.50 -1.72 2.47
N ILE A 22 -9.53 -1.26 1.74
CA ILE A 22 -9.99 -1.90 0.51
C ILE A 22 -8.87 -1.93 -0.53
N ILE A 23 -8.20 -0.80 -0.77
CA ILE A 23 -7.11 -0.75 -1.75
C ILE A 23 -5.94 -1.64 -1.33
N SER A 24 -5.58 -1.63 -0.04
CA SER A 24 -4.50 -2.49 0.46
C SER A 24 -4.83 -3.97 0.27
N ILE A 25 -6.07 -4.39 0.52
CA ILE A 25 -6.51 -5.77 0.29
C ILE A 25 -6.47 -6.12 -1.19
N LEU A 26 -6.96 -5.25 -2.08
CA LEU A 26 -6.96 -5.49 -3.52
C LEU A 26 -5.54 -5.59 -4.09
N LEU A 27 -4.62 -4.72 -3.64
CA LEU A 27 -3.21 -4.80 -4.03
C LEU A 27 -2.59 -6.10 -3.53
N ALA A 28 -2.76 -6.45 -2.25
CA ALA A 28 -2.23 -7.68 -1.69
C ALA A 28 -2.72 -8.92 -2.46
N LEU A 29 -4.03 -8.99 -2.76
CA LEU A 29 -4.63 -10.07 -3.55
C LEU A 29 -4.07 -10.14 -4.97
N SER A 30 -3.88 -9.00 -5.63
CA SER A 30 -3.36 -8.97 -7.01
C SER A 30 -1.94 -9.53 -7.10
N PHE A 31 -1.05 -9.16 -6.17
CA PHE A 31 0.33 -9.62 -6.11
C PHE A 31 0.43 -11.06 -5.57
N PHE A 32 -0.40 -11.43 -4.61
CA PHE A 32 -0.56 -12.82 -4.17
C PHE A 32 -0.92 -13.74 -5.34
N TRP A 33 -1.89 -13.35 -6.17
CA TRP A 33 -2.30 -14.14 -7.33
C TRP A 33 -1.15 -14.32 -8.34
N GLN A 34 -0.39 -13.24 -8.59
CA GLN A 34 0.81 -13.32 -9.44
C GLN A 34 1.84 -14.31 -8.88
N ARG A 35 2.08 -14.29 -7.56
CA ARG A 35 3.02 -15.19 -6.90
C ARG A 35 2.55 -16.64 -6.96
N VAL A 36 1.29 -16.92 -6.66
CA VAL A 36 0.71 -18.27 -6.74
C VAL A 36 0.79 -18.83 -8.16
N ARG A 37 0.49 -18.01 -9.19
CA ARG A 37 0.63 -18.43 -10.59
C ARG A 37 2.06 -18.82 -10.94
N LYS A 38 3.05 -18.05 -10.48
CA LYS A 38 4.48 -18.37 -10.68
C LYS A 38 4.89 -19.65 -9.95
N LEU A 39 4.49 -19.80 -8.69
CA LEU A 39 4.78 -21.01 -7.90
C LEU A 39 4.16 -22.27 -8.53
N ARG A 40 2.94 -22.17 -9.07
CA ARG A 40 2.31 -23.27 -9.80
C ARG A 40 3.10 -23.66 -11.06
N LEU A 41 3.52 -22.68 -11.85
CA LEU A 41 4.34 -22.93 -13.06
C LEU A 41 5.71 -23.53 -12.72
N LEU A 42 6.31 -23.14 -11.59
CA LEU A 42 7.54 -23.75 -11.08
C LEU A 42 7.30 -25.20 -10.67
N ALA A 43 6.22 -25.47 -9.94
CA ALA A 43 5.86 -26.83 -9.53
C ALA A 43 5.57 -27.76 -10.72
N GLU A 44 4.96 -27.23 -11.79
CA GLU A 44 4.74 -27.99 -13.03
C GLU A 44 6.06 -28.34 -13.76
N LYS A 45 7.08 -27.48 -13.68
CA LYS A 45 8.37 -27.70 -14.35
C LYS A 45 9.38 -28.48 -13.52
N ARG A 46 9.33 -28.36 -12.19
CA ARG A 46 10.26 -29.00 -11.24
C ARG A 46 9.50 -29.41 -9.97
N PRO A 47 8.84 -30.58 -9.97
CA PRO A 47 8.05 -31.05 -8.83
C PRO A 47 8.91 -31.30 -7.57
N ASP A 48 10.20 -31.65 -7.75
CA ASP A 48 11.11 -32.00 -6.66
C ASP A 48 11.56 -30.77 -5.83
N GLU A 49 11.53 -29.58 -6.43
CA GLU A 49 11.87 -28.30 -5.79
C GLU A 49 10.64 -27.57 -5.23
N ALA A 50 9.43 -28.07 -5.53
CA ALA A 50 8.19 -27.54 -5.00
C ALA A 50 7.99 -27.97 -3.55
N ARG A 51 8.85 -27.46 -2.64
CA ARG A 51 8.60 -27.53 -1.19
C ARG A 51 7.18 -27.03 -0.90
N SER A 52 6.56 -27.57 0.14
CA SER A 52 5.21 -27.24 0.58
C SER A 52 5.04 -25.74 0.84
N TYR A 53 4.63 -24.98 -0.17
CA TYR A 53 4.32 -23.56 -0.04
C TYR A 53 2.98 -23.41 0.70
N ASN A 54 3.00 -22.72 1.85
CA ASN A 54 1.78 -22.40 2.55
C ASN A 54 1.18 -21.12 1.97
N ALA A 55 0.17 -21.27 1.11
CA ALA A 55 -0.52 -20.15 0.45
C ALA A 55 -1.09 -19.13 1.46
N TRP A 56 -1.53 -19.59 2.63
CA TRP A 56 -2.05 -18.70 3.68
C TRP A 56 -0.97 -17.78 4.25
N LEU A 57 0.22 -18.33 4.49
CA LEU A 57 1.34 -17.59 5.05
C LEU A 57 1.86 -16.55 4.04
N ILE A 58 1.87 -16.90 2.76
CA ILE A 58 2.18 -15.96 1.66
C ILE A 58 1.12 -14.85 1.61
N LEU A 59 -0.18 -15.16 1.64
CA LEU A 59 -1.22 -14.14 1.61
C LEU A 59 -1.12 -13.17 2.80
N LEU A 60 -0.90 -13.69 4.01
CA LEU A 60 -0.72 -12.90 5.22
C LEU A 60 0.49 -11.96 5.10
N ASP A 61 1.59 -12.48 4.57
CA ASP A 61 2.81 -11.73 4.32
C ASP A 61 2.55 -10.56 3.35
N TYR A 62 1.92 -10.81 2.21
CA TYR A 62 1.55 -9.73 1.28
C TYR A 62 0.59 -8.71 1.93
N LEU A 63 -0.42 -9.15 2.69
CA LEU A 63 -1.34 -8.25 3.39
C LEU A 63 -0.63 -7.30 4.37
N VAL A 64 0.27 -7.83 5.21
CA VAL A 64 0.99 -7.03 6.21
C VAL A 64 1.89 -6.00 5.51
N TYR A 65 2.66 -6.44 4.52
CA TYR A 65 3.57 -5.56 3.79
C TYR A 65 2.83 -4.52 2.95
N THR A 66 1.73 -4.90 2.28
CA THR A 66 0.91 -3.96 1.52
C THR A 66 0.29 -2.91 2.43
N LEU A 67 -0.30 -3.31 3.56
CA LEU A 67 -0.95 -2.37 4.48
C LEU A 67 0.06 -1.38 5.06
N LEU A 68 1.22 -1.87 5.52
CA LEU A 68 2.26 -1.02 6.11
C LEU A 68 2.82 -0.05 5.06
N ALA A 69 3.17 -0.55 3.87
CA ALA A 69 3.69 0.28 2.79
C ALA A 69 2.67 1.34 2.36
N PHE A 70 1.39 0.99 2.28
CA PHE A 70 0.32 1.91 1.90
C PHE A 70 0.11 2.97 2.95
N LEU A 71 0.04 2.60 4.23
CA LEU A 71 -0.19 3.54 5.32
C LEU A 71 0.97 4.54 5.45
N CYS A 72 2.22 4.07 5.39
CA CYS A 72 3.39 4.94 5.40
C CYS A 72 3.39 5.90 4.20
N SER A 73 3.14 5.38 2.99
CA SER A 73 3.14 6.19 1.77
C SER A 73 2.00 7.21 1.72
N PHE A 74 0.82 6.81 2.22
CA PHE A 74 -0.34 7.69 2.35
C PHE A 74 -0.05 8.84 3.31
N LEU A 75 0.52 8.56 4.48
CA LEU A 75 0.88 9.58 5.46
C LEU A 75 1.96 10.53 4.91
N LEU A 76 2.98 9.99 4.24
CA LEU A 76 4.03 10.80 3.62
C LEU A 76 3.53 11.65 2.46
N GLY A 77 2.51 11.20 1.72
CA GLY A 77 1.90 12.01 0.66
C GLY A 77 0.94 13.08 1.18
N SER A 78 0.15 12.76 2.21
CA SER A 78 -0.92 13.62 2.71
C SER A 78 -0.45 14.64 3.75
N VAL A 79 0.31 14.22 4.77
CA VAL A 79 0.65 15.05 5.94
C VAL A 79 1.54 16.24 5.57
N PRO A 80 2.65 16.08 4.80
CA PRO A 80 3.50 17.21 4.44
C PRO A 80 2.77 18.25 3.59
N LEU A 81 1.89 17.81 2.68
CA LEU A 81 1.11 18.71 1.84
C LEU A 81 0.12 19.52 2.67
N ILE A 82 -0.66 18.86 3.53
CA ILE A 82 -1.61 19.52 4.44
C ILE A 82 -0.87 20.50 5.35
N ALA A 83 0.26 20.09 5.93
CA ALA A 83 1.07 20.92 6.81
C ALA A 83 1.63 22.15 6.09
N ALA A 84 2.19 21.99 4.88
CA ALA A 84 2.76 23.09 4.10
C ALA A 84 1.70 24.13 3.73
N LEU A 85 0.53 23.68 3.27
CA LEU A 85 -0.57 24.58 2.92
C LEU A 85 -1.17 25.26 4.15
N TYR A 86 -1.29 24.55 5.27
CA TYR A 86 -1.75 25.12 6.53
C TYR A 86 -0.78 26.21 7.04
N ILE A 87 0.52 25.93 7.09
CA ILE A 87 1.54 26.90 7.48
C ILE A 87 1.55 28.10 6.52
N GLY A 88 1.45 27.86 5.20
CA GLY A 88 1.34 28.92 4.20
C GLY A 88 0.13 29.83 4.42
N SER A 89 -1.02 29.26 4.80
CA SER A 89 -2.24 30.02 5.12
C SER A 89 -2.05 30.92 6.34
N LEU A 90 -1.36 30.43 7.37
CA LEU A 90 -1.05 31.20 8.58
C LEU A 90 -0.11 32.37 8.29
N ILE A 91 0.92 32.15 7.47
CA ILE A 91 1.87 33.20 7.06
C ILE A 91 1.17 34.26 6.21
N GLY A 92 0.33 33.83 5.25
CA GLY A 92 -0.38 34.73 4.35
C GLY A 92 -1.58 35.45 4.98
N GLN A 93 -1.99 35.05 6.20
CA GLN A 93 -3.24 35.50 6.84
C GLN A 93 -4.48 35.26 5.96
N ILE A 94 -4.42 34.25 5.07
CA ILE A 94 -5.51 33.90 4.17
C ILE A 94 -6.30 32.78 4.83
N PRO A 95 -7.60 32.96 5.14
CA PRO A 95 -8.41 31.89 5.69
C PRO A 95 -8.65 30.84 4.59
N LEU A 96 -7.96 29.70 4.69
CA LEU A 96 -8.22 28.53 3.86
C LEU A 96 -9.28 27.64 4.51
N PRO A 97 -10.34 27.26 3.79
CA PRO A 97 -11.31 26.30 4.31
C PRO A 97 -10.62 24.93 4.54
N LEU A 98 -10.80 24.37 5.74
CA LEU A 98 -10.17 23.10 6.15
C LEU A 98 -10.62 21.90 5.31
N PHE A 99 -11.89 21.88 4.88
CA PHE A 99 -12.46 20.76 4.15
C PHE A 99 -11.74 20.45 2.81
N PRO A 100 -11.59 21.40 1.87
CA PRO A 100 -10.86 21.14 0.63
C PRO A 100 -9.37 20.85 0.84
N LEU A 101 -8.77 21.37 1.92
CA LEU A 101 -7.39 21.06 2.31
C LEU A 101 -7.25 19.56 2.66
N LEU A 102 -8.16 19.05 3.49
CA LEU A 102 -8.18 17.64 3.90
C LEU A 102 -8.50 16.72 2.72
N VAL A 103 -9.46 17.08 1.88
CA VAL A 103 -9.81 16.32 0.68
C VAL A 103 -8.64 16.27 -0.32
N GLY A 104 -8.01 17.42 -0.58
CA GLY A 104 -6.83 17.48 -1.46
C GLY A 104 -5.67 16.64 -0.93
N GLY A 105 -5.39 16.73 0.38
CA GLY A 105 -4.40 15.89 1.04
C GLY A 105 -4.71 14.39 0.97
N ALA A 106 -5.97 14.01 1.17
CA ALA A 106 -6.41 12.61 1.04
C ALA A 106 -6.23 12.08 -0.39
N ILE A 107 -6.58 12.87 -1.42
CA ILE A 107 -6.41 12.47 -2.83
C ILE A 107 -4.91 12.25 -3.15
N VAL A 108 -4.05 13.20 -2.77
CA VAL A 108 -2.60 13.08 -3.00
C VAL A 108 -2.02 11.90 -2.21
N GLY A 109 -2.44 11.73 -0.95
CA GLY A 109 -2.06 10.59 -0.12
C GLY A 109 -2.47 9.25 -0.75
N LEU A 110 -3.70 9.13 -1.27
CA LEU A 110 -4.18 7.92 -1.94
C LEU A 110 -3.38 7.63 -3.22
N ALA A 111 -3.13 8.64 -4.05
CA ALA A 111 -2.37 8.49 -5.28
C ALA A 111 -0.92 8.04 -5.00
N MET A 112 -0.26 8.68 -4.03
CA MET A 112 1.09 8.33 -3.59
C MET A 112 1.12 6.94 -2.94
N GLY A 113 0.14 6.64 -2.09
CA GLY A 113 -0.09 5.34 -1.46
C GLY A 113 -0.15 4.22 -2.49
N CYS A 114 -1.02 4.35 -3.49
CA CYS A 114 -1.14 3.39 -4.58
C CYS A 114 0.17 3.22 -5.36
N TYR A 115 0.79 4.33 -5.78
CA TYR A 115 2.00 4.28 -6.62
C TYR A 115 3.19 3.63 -5.90
N VAL A 116 3.52 4.11 -4.70
CA VAL A 116 4.69 3.64 -3.95
C VAL A 116 4.47 2.19 -3.49
N THR A 117 3.27 1.84 -3.04
CA THR A 117 2.96 0.47 -2.61
C THR A 117 3.05 -0.51 -3.77
N ALA A 118 2.50 -0.16 -4.95
CA ALA A 118 2.61 -1.01 -6.13
C ALA A 118 4.08 -1.21 -6.56
N ARG A 119 4.89 -0.14 -6.54
CA ARG A 119 6.34 -0.22 -6.82
C ARG A 119 7.07 -1.10 -5.79
N PHE A 120 6.75 -0.95 -4.51
CA PHE A 120 7.33 -1.74 -3.44
C PHE A 120 7.01 -3.23 -3.58
N LEU A 121 5.73 -3.58 -3.81
CA LEU A 121 5.30 -4.97 -3.99
C LEU A 121 5.91 -5.59 -5.26
N TYR A 122 6.04 -4.81 -6.33
CA TYR A 122 6.74 -5.25 -7.53
C TYR A 122 8.22 -5.57 -7.26
N GLY A 123 8.89 -4.70 -6.50
CA GLY A 123 10.27 -4.94 -6.04
C GLY A 123 10.37 -6.21 -5.19
N LYS A 124 9.43 -6.41 -4.26
CA LYS A 124 9.35 -7.62 -3.43
C LYS A 124 9.20 -8.89 -4.26
N VAL A 125 8.24 -8.93 -5.20
CA VAL A 125 8.06 -10.08 -6.11
C VAL A 125 9.34 -10.36 -6.90
N THR A 126 10.01 -9.32 -7.41
CA THR A 126 11.24 -9.48 -8.21
C THR A 126 12.38 -10.04 -7.37
N PHE A 127 12.53 -9.57 -6.12
CA PHE A 127 13.52 -10.11 -5.18
C PHE A 127 13.22 -11.57 -4.84
N GLU A 128 11.97 -11.89 -4.51
CA GLU A 128 11.54 -13.27 -4.22
C GLU A 128 11.72 -14.22 -5.41
N ASP A 129 11.59 -13.71 -6.65
CA ASP A 129 11.88 -14.48 -7.86
C ASP A 129 13.39 -14.68 -8.06
N SER A 130 14.21 -13.66 -7.76
CA SER A 130 15.67 -13.77 -7.85
C SER A 130 16.24 -14.82 -6.89
N LEU A 131 15.70 -14.92 -5.67
CA LEU A 131 16.05 -15.95 -4.69
C LEU A 131 15.71 -17.35 -5.18
N LEU A 132 14.55 -17.54 -5.82
CA LEU A 132 14.19 -18.82 -6.43
C LEU A 132 15.17 -19.20 -7.54
N SER A 133 15.62 -18.24 -8.35
CA SER A 133 16.58 -18.49 -9.43
C SER A 133 18.00 -18.80 -8.93
N SER A 134 18.45 -18.21 -7.83
CA SER A 134 19.79 -18.46 -7.28
C SER A 134 19.90 -19.85 -6.64
N ILE A 135 18.85 -20.29 -5.95
CA ILE A 135 18.75 -21.65 -5.41
C ILE A 135 18.85 -22.68 -6.55
N VAL A 136 18.30 -22.38 -7.74
CA VAL A 136 18.36 -23.25 -8.93
C VAL A 136 19.77 -23.35 -9.53
N SER A 137 20.60 -22.32 -9.41
CA SER A 137 21.98 -22.33 -9.95
C SER A 137 23.01 -23.02 -9.05
N GLU A 138 22.67 -23.24 -7.78
CA GLU A 138 23.58 -23.84 -6.78
C GLU A 138 23.42 -25.37 -6.65
N ILE A 139 22.51 -25.98 -7.40
CA ILE A 139 22.36 -27.45 -7.45
C ILE A 139 23.30 -27.97 -8.55
N PRO A 140 24.37 -28.70 -8.20
CA PRO A 140 25.37 -29.23 -9.15
C PRO A 140 24.80 -30.28 -10.11
#